data_AF-A0A0Q5UG08-F1
#
_entry.id   AF-A0A0Q5UG08-F1
#
_cell.length_a   1.000
_cell.length_b   1.000
_cell.length_c   1.000
_cell.angle_alpha   90.00
_cell.angle_beta   90.00
_cell.angle_gamma   90.00
#
_symmetry.space_group_name_H-M   'P 1'
#
loop_
_entity.id
_entity.type
_entity.pdbx_description
1 polymer ?
#
loop_
_entity_poly.entity_id
_entity_poly.type
_entity_poly.pdbx_seq_one_letter_code
_entity_poly.pdbx_strand_id
1 'polypeptide(L)'
;MSSHHIVRDDQEPALIIANGASCSSELMGQLLEWSPLVIVLDSAIERVLPLGIKVDVLLGDFDNGLDIEYYKALQFPLEIVYAPDQEKTDLEKAFDYLVEKGHKAVNVIWATGRRADHTITNMTNIVRFQDKLKIVILDDHSKIFQLPKRYEKWYPKGFPISIIPVGTVHGITSTNLDYLLHDETLTMGYRTGSSNHAAQDGIVTIEHKEGDLLLMECFD
;
A
#
# COMPACT_ATOMS: atom_id res chain seq x y z
N MET A 1 -18.97 25.18 -19.02
CA MET A 1 -17.62 25.41 -19.58
C MET A 1 -16.72 24.35 -18.97
N SER A 2 -16.19 23.45 -19.80
CA SER A 2 -15.38 22.31 -19.35
C SER A 2 -14.07 22.82 -18.74
N SER A 3 -13.91 22.66 -17.43
CA SER A 3 -12.66 22.89 -16.74
C SER A 3 -11.65 21.86 -17.23
N HIS A 4 -10.79 22.27 -18.15
CA HIS A 4 -9.59 21.53 -18.48
C HIS A 4 -8.72 21.50 -17.23
N HIS A 5 -8.82 20.43 -16.44
CA HIS A 5 -7.81 20.09 -15.46
C HIS A 5 -6.59 19.68 -16.27
N ILE A 6 -5.61 20.57 -16.35
CA ILE A 6 -4.27 20.21 -16.79
C ILE A 6 -3.70 19.37 -15.65
N VAL A 7 -3.95 18.06 -15.68
CA VAL A 7 -3.25 17.09 -14.86
C VAL A 7 -1.80 17.16 -15.31
N ARG A 8 -0.90 17.53 -14.40
CA ARG A 8 0.54 17.41 -14.66
C ARG A 8 0.86 15.93 -14.57
N ASP A 9 1.46 15.39 -15.62
CA ASP A 9 2.04 14.04 -15.60
C ASP A 9 2.89 13.86 -14.32
N ASP A 10 2.81 12.67 -13.72
CA ASP A 10 3.61 12.22 -12.55
C ASP A 10 3.23 12.74 -11.14
N GLN A 11 2.04 13.31 -10.93
CA GLN A 11 1.54 13.63 -9.58
C GLN A 11 0.61 12.56 -8.99
N GLU A 12 0.04 11.70 -9.82
CA GLU A 12 -0.95 10.70 -9.41
C GLU A 12 -0.27 9.41 -8.93
N PRO A 13 -0.84 8.74 -7.92
CA PRO A 13 -0.30 7.47 -7.46
C PRO A 13 -0.48 6.40 -8.55
N ALA A 14 0.51 5.53 -8.71
CA ALA A 14 0.30 4.29 -9.46
C ALA A 14 -0.63 3.35 -8.68
N LEU A 15 -1.21 2.36 -9.37
CA LEU A 15 -1.94 1.25 -8.74
C LEU A 15 -1.19 -0.06 -9.01
N ILE A 16 -0.82 -0.76 -7.94
CA ILE A 16 -0.35 -2.15 -8.02
C ILE A 16 -1.49 -3.09 -7.62
N ILE A 17 -1.74 -4.09 -8.46
CA ILE A 17 -2.61 -5.24 -8.15
C ILE A 17 -1.73 -6.46 -7.93
N ALA A 18 -1.55 -6.84 -6.67
CA ALA A 18 -0.83 -8.05 -6.28
C ALA A 18 -1.72 -9.30 -6.39
N ASN A 19 -1.30 -10.45 -5.86
CA ASN A 19 -2.01 -11.74 -6.06
C ASN A 19 -2.70 -12.31 -4.79
N GLY A 20 -2.98 -11.47 -3.81
CA GLY A 20 -3.74 -11.78 -2.58
C GLY A 20 -5.25 -11.86 -2.79
N ALA A 21 -6.01 -11.70 -1.70
CA ALA A 21 -7.47 -11.70 -1.75
C ALA A 21 -8.00 -10.53 -2.58
N SER A 22 -9.08 -10.76 -3.33
CA SER A 22 -9.72 -9.69 -4.08
C SER A 22 -10.45 -8.74 -3.14
N CYS A 23 -10.30 -7.43 -3.37
CA CYS A 23 -11.17 -6.41 -2.79
C CYS A 23 -12.48 -6.27 -3.58
N SER A 24 -13.39 -5.48 -3.04
CA SER A 24 -14.64 -5.06 -3.67
C SER A 24 -14.42 -4.30 -4.97
N SER A 25 -15.42 -4.37 -5.85
CA SER A 25 -15.44 -3.63 -7.11
C SER A 25 -15.49 -2.12 -6.91
N GLU A 26 -16.08 -1.66 -5.81
CA GLU A 26 -16.15 -0.24 -5.47
C GLU A 26 -14.77 0.34 -5.16
N LEU A 27 -14.03 -0.30 -4.24
CA LEU A 27 -12.67 0.11 -3.92
C LEU A 27 -11.77 0.07 -5.16
N MET A 28 -11.84 -1.02 -5.93
CA MET A 28 -11.11 -1.17 -7.19
C MET A 28 -11.43 -0.03 -8.17
N GLY A 29 -12.72 0.23 -8.41
CA GLY A 29 -13.19 1.25 -9.34
C GLY A 29 -12.72 2.65 -8.95
N GLN A 30 -12.85 3.00 -7.67
CA GLN A 30 -12.36 4.27 -7.15
C GLN A 30 -10.85 4.43 -7.38
N LEU A 31 -10.05 3.39 -7.15
CA LEU A 31 -8.59 3.49 -7.36
C LEU A 31 -8.23 3.62 -8.84
N LEU A 32 -8.91 2.91 -9.73
CA LEU A 32 -8.70 2.97 -11.18
C LEU A 32 -9.04 4.35 -11.77
N GLU A 33 -10.01 5.07 -11.21
CA GLU A 33 -10.37 6.42 -11.67
C GLU A 33 -9.25 7.46 -11.49
N TRP A 34 -8.37 7.26 -10.50
CA TRP A 34 -7.33 8.22 -10.11
C TRP A 34 -5.89 7.69 -10.28
N SER A 35 -5.73 6.49 -10.84
CA SER A 35 -4.42 5.85 -11.01
C SER A 35 -4.15 5.60 -12.49
N PRO A 36 -3.37 6.46 -13.15
CA PRO A 36 -3.15 6.38 -14.61
C PRO A 36 -2.21 5.24 -15.01
N LEU A 37 -1.44 4.71 -14.06
CA LEU A 37 -0.53 3.59 -14.26
C LEU A 37 -0.99 2.38 -13.43
N VAL A 38 -1.44 1.32 -14.11
CA VAL A 38 -1.86 0.06 -13.50
C VAL A 38 -0.81 -1.02 -13.73
N ILE A 39 -0.20 -1.48 -12.64
CA ILE A 39 0.80 -2.55 -12.61
C ILE A 39 0.14 -3.80 -12.03
N VAL A 40 0.24 -4.93 -12.72
CA VAL A 40 -0.24 -6.22 -12.24
C VAL A 40 0.94 -7.16 -12.03
N LEU A 41 0.93 -7.86 -10.89
CA LEU A 41 2.03 -8.74 -10.51
C LEU A 41 1.77 -10.19 -10.95
N ASP A 42 2.68 -10.72 -11.76
CA ASP A 42 2.78 -12.13 -12.13
C ASP A 42 1.39 -12.77 -12.40
N SER A 43 1.05 -13.83 -11.68
CA SER A 43 -0.18 -14.61 -11.88
C SER A 43 -1.46 -13.88 -11.50
N ALA A 44 -1.39 -12.66 -10.96
CA ALA A 44 -2.59 -11.84 -10.74
C ALA A 44 -3.27 -11.47 -12.07
N ILE A 45 -2.52 -11.44 -13.19
CA ILE A 45 -3.05 -11.09 -14.51
C ILE A 45 -4.22 -11.99 -14.95
N GLU A 46 -4.16 -13.28 -14.62
CA GLU A 46 -5.23 -14.26 -14.93
C GLU A 46 -6.56 -13.92 -14.26
N ARG A 47 -6.50 -13.24 -13.11
CA ARG A 47 -7.67 -12.82 -12.33
C ARG A 47 -8.10 -11.39 -12.65
N VAL A 48 -7.17 -10.54 -13.07
CA VAL A 48 -7.44 -9.14 -13.40
C VAL A 48 -8.06 -9.00 -14.79
N LEU A 49 -7.59 -9.76 -15.79
CA LEU A 49 -8.08 -9.65 -17.16
C LEU A 49 -9.58 -9.90 -17.32
N PRO A 50 -10.19 -10.93 -16.68
CA PRO A 50 -11.64 -11.14 -16.76
C PRO A 50 -12.48 -9.98 -16.19
N LEU A 51 -11.87 -9.08 -15.39
CA LEU A 51 -12.54 -7.90 -14.85
C LEU A 51 -12.61 -6.74 -15.86
N GLY A 52 -11.99 -6.88 -17.03
CA GLY A 52 -11.98 -5.84 -18.07
C GLY A 52 -11.08 -4.65 -17.75
N ILE A 53 -10.16 -4.79 -16.79
CA ILE A 53 -9.22 -3.74 -16.39
C ILE A 53 -8.12 -3.62 -17.43
N LYS A 54 -7.82 -2.39 -17.87
CA LYS A 54 -6.64 -2.10 -18.70
C LYS A 54 -5.40 -2.15 -17.82
N VAL A 55 -4.44 -2.98 -18.22
CA VAL A 55 -3.14 -3.14 -17.55
C VAL A 55 -2.06 -2.46 -18.37
N ASP A 56 -1.21 -1.67 -17.73
CA ASP A 56 -0.12 -0.95 -18.40
C ASP A 56 1.20 -1.69 -18.26
N VAL A 57 1.42 -2.30 -17.10
CA VAL A 57 2.64 -3.06 -16.80
C VAL A 57 2.27 -4.41 -16.22
N LEU A 58 2.81 -5.49 -16.79
CA LEU A 58 2.84 -6.81 -16.17
C LEU A 58 4.27 -7.08 -15.69
N LEU A 59 4.43 -7.28 -14.38
CA LEU A 59 5.74 -7.39 -13.72
C LEU A 59 5.84 -8.71 -12.93
N GLY A 60 6.94 -9.43 -13.10
CA GLY A 60 7.19 -10.65 -12.32
C GLY A 60 8.34 -11.50 -12.87
N ASP A 61 8.47 -12.69 -12.27
CA ASP A 61 9.45 -13.71 -12.66
C ASP A 61 8.92 -14.64 -13.76
N PHE A 62 7.61 -14.70 -13.95
CA PHE A 62 6.94 -15.48 -15.00
C PHE A 62 7.36 -16.97 -15.04
N ASP A 63 7.78 -17.53 -13.90
CA ASP A 63 8.21 -18.93 -13.73
C ASP A 63 7.02 -19.91 -13.73
N ASN A 64 5.81 -19.39 -13.59
CA ASN A 64 4.55 -20.14 -13.55
C ASN A 64 4.01 -20.54 -14.94
N GLY A 65 4.75 -20.27 -16.03
CA GLY A 65 4.35 -20.65 -17.39
C GLY A 65 3.30 -19.75 -18.03
N LEU A 66 3.26 -18.47 -17.62
CA LEU A 66 2.36 -17.47 -18.18
C LEU A 66 2.60 -17.26 -19.68
N ASP A 67 1.51 -17.23 -20.47
CA ASP A 67 1.57 -16.91 -21.90
C ASP A 67 1.67 -15.39 -22.10
N ILE A 68 2.90 -14.87 -21.99
CA ILE A 68 3.20 -13.44 -22.07
C ILE A 68 2.76 -12.84 -23.42
N GLU A 69 2.89 -13.58 -24.51
CA GLU A 69 2.52 -13.08 -25.84
C GLU A 69 1.01 -12.97 -26.00
N TYR A 70 0.25 -13.91 -25.44
CA TYR A 70 -1.21 -13.81 -25.34
C TYR A 70 -1.63 -12.54 -24.58
N TYR A 71 -1.03 -12.25 -23.43
CA TYR A 71 -1.39 -11.06 -22.64
C TYR A 71 -1.00 -9.75 -23.32
N LYS A 72 0.19 -9.68 -23.94
CA LYS A 72 0.61 -8.52 -24.73
C LYS A 72 -0.38 -8.21 -25.85
N ALA A 73 -0.87 -9.24 -26.55
CA ALA A 73 -1.84 -9.07 -27.63
C ALA A 73 -3.18 -8.54 -27.14
N LEU A 74 -3.65 -9.01 -25.97
CA LEU A 74 -4.94 -8.62 -25.40
C LEU A 74 -4.93 -7.21 -24.78
N GLN A 75 -3.80 -6.75 -24.26
CA GLN A 75 -3.68 -5.51 -23.48
C GLN A 75 -2.83 -4.43 -24.16
N PHE A 76 -2.66 -4.45 -25.48
CA PHE A 76 -1.77 -3.52 -26.16
C PHE A 76 -2.14 -2.03 -25.95
N PRO A 77 -1.18 -1.13 -25.66
CA PRO A 77 0.21 -1.41 -25.31
C PRO A 77 0.32 -1.94 -23.85
N LEU A 78 1.13 -3.00 -23.67
CA LEU A 78 1.45 -3.59 -22.36
C LEU A 78 2.98 -3.68 -22.23
N GLU A 79 3.55 -3.06 -21.20
CA GLU A 79 4.96 -3.21 -20.84
C GLU A 79 5.13 -4.51 -20.04
N ILE A 80 6.08 -5.35 -20.45
CA ILE A 80 6.44 -6.55 -19.70
C ILE A 80 7.77 -6.29 -19.00
N VAL A 81 7.75 -6.36 -17.67
CA VAL A 81 8.94 -6.17 -16.83
C VAL A 81 9.33 -7.52 -16.24
N TYR A 82 10.37 -8.11 -16.82
CA TYR A 82 10.97 -9.34 -16.31
C TYR A 82 11.97 -9.00 -15.20
N ALA A 83 11.71 -9.48 -13.98
CA ALA A 83 12.45 -9.07 -12.78
C ALA A 83 12.93 -10.24 -11.91
N PRO A 84 13.73 -11.20 -12.44
CA PRO A 84 14.17 -12.39 -11.70
C PRO A 84 15.10 -12.02 -10.54
N ASP A 85 14.55 -11.94 -9.34
CA ASP A 85 15.29 -11.72 -8.09
C ASP A 85 14.63 -12.55 -6.98
N GLN A 86 15.35 -13.55 -6.48
CA GLN A 86 14.85 -14.48 -5.46
C GLN A 86 14.97 -13.91 -4.04
N GLU A 87 15.71 -12.82 -3.86
CA GLU A 87 15.87 -12.16 -2.57
C GLU A 87 14.82 -11.06 -2.34
N LYS A 88 13.95 -10.82 -3.33
CA LYS A 88 12.88 -9.83 -3.29
C LYS A 88 11.53 -10.44 -3.65
N THR A 89 10.50 -9.99 -2.96
CA THR A 89 9.11 -10.27 -3.37
C THR A 89 8.74 -9.51 -4.64
N ASP A 90 7.73 -9.98 -5.38
CA ASP A 90 7.22 -9.28 -6.57
C ASP A 90 6.74 -7.86 -6.25
N LEU A 91 6.22 -7.64 -5.04
CA LEU A 91 5.78 -6.33 -4.61
C LEU A 91 6.97 -5.38 -4.40
N GLU A 92 8.08 -5.86 -3.84
CA GLU A 92 9.32 -5.07 -3.71
C GLU A 92 9.93 -4.73 -5.07
N LYS A 93 9.92 -5.68 -6.01
CA LYS A 93 10.37 -5.44 -7.39
C LYS A 93 9.51 -4.37 -8.08
N ALA A 94 8.20 -4.36 -7.85
CA ALA A 94 7.31 -3.34 -8.37
C ALA A 94 7.54 -1.95 -7.74
N PHE A 95 7.88 -1.89 -6.46
CA PHE A 95 8.29 -0.64 -5.82
C PHE A 95 9.60 -0.11 -6.39
N ASP A 96 10.60 -0.98 -6.59
CA ASP A 96 11.86 -0.59 -7.22
C ASP A 96 11.64 -0.04 -8.64
N TYR A 97 10.82 -0.73 -9.44
CA TYR A 97 10.42 -0.27 -10.78
C TYR A 97 9.81 1.14 -10.74
N LEU A 98 8.87 1.40 -9.82
CA LEU A 98 8.23 2.71 -9.67
C LEU A 98 9.23 3.79 -9.24
N VAL A 99 10.12 3.48 -8.31
CA VAL A 99 11.19 4.39 -7.85
C VAL A 99 12.12 4.75 -9.00
N GLU A 100 12.53 3.78 -9.82
CA GLU A 100 13.38 3.98 -10.99
C GLU A 100 12.70 4.84 -12.06
N LYS A 101 11.39 4.68 -12.27
CA LYS A 101 10.57 5.51 -13.17
C LYS A 101 10.24 6.89 -12.58
N GLY A 102 10.62 7.16 -11.33
CA GLY A 102 10.49 8.47 -10.68
C GLY A 102 9.15 8.72 -9.97
N HIS A 103 8.27 7.72 -9.88
CA HIS A 103 7.00 7.82 -9.17
C HIS A 103 7.21 8.11 -7.67
N LYS A 104 6.26 8.83 -7.08
CA LYS A 104 6.34 9.28 -5.67
C LYS A 104 5.33 8.61 -4.76
N ALA A 105 4.28 8.02 -5.31
CA ALA A 105 3.23 7.37 -4.55
C ALA A 105 2.65 6.16 -5.30
N VAL A 106 2.15 5.19 -4.55
CA VAL A 106 1.47 4.01 -5.06
C VAL A 106 0.40 3.54 -4.08
N ASN A 107 -0.75 3.16 -4.62
CA ASN A 107 -1.75 2.37 -3.94
C ASN A 107 -1.56 0.90 -4.30
N VAL A 108 -1.70 0.00 -3.34
CA VAL A 108 -1.55 -1.44 -3.55
C VAL A 108 -2.80 -2.13 -3.07
N ILE A 109 -3.42 -2.92 -3.94
CA ILE A 109 -4.53 -3.80 -3.60
C ILE A 109 -4.14 -5.25 -3.82
N TRP A 110 -4.91 -6.15 -3.18
CA TRP A 110 -4.66 -7.58 -3.18
C TRP A 110 -3.26 -7.93 -2.63
N ALA A 111 -2.72 -7.09 -1.73
CA ALA A 111 -1.46 -7.38 -1.03
C ALA A 111 -1.66 -8.17 0.27
N THR A 112 -2.91 -8.31 0.72
CA THR A 112 -3.31 -9.02 1.94
C THR A 112 -4.20 -10.22 1.60
N GLY A 113 -4.39 -11.10 2.58
CA GLY A 113 -5.26 -12.28 2.46
C GLY A 113 -4.63 -13.42 1.65
N ARG A 114 -5.33 -14.57 1.61
CA ARG A 114 -4.84 -15.86 1.11
C ARG A 114 -3.63 -16.38 1.90
N ARG A 115 -2.42 -15.97 1.53
CA ARG A 115 -1.16 -16.42 2.15
C ARG A 115 -0.76 -15.48 3.28
N ALA A 116 -0.76 -16.00 4.51
CA ALA A 116 -0.49 -15.20 5.70
C ALA A 116 0.96 -14.69 5.74
N ASP A 117 1.92 -15.50 5.28
CA ASP A 117 3.33 -15.14 5.15
C ASP A 117 3.55 -14.00 4.15
N HIS A 118 2.83 -14.01 3.02
CA HIS A 118 2.84 -12.89 2.08
C HIS A 118 2.21 -11.64 2.69
N THR A 119 1.08 -11.79 3.40
CA THR A 119 0.37 -10.67 4.01
C THR A 119 1.25 -9.92 5.00
N ILE A 120 1.89 -10.62 5.93
CA ILE A 120 2.78 -9.97 6.92
C ILE A 120 3.99 -9.32 6.24
N THR A 121 4.61 -10.02 5.27
CA THR A 121 5.79 -9.50 4.55
C THR A 121 5.46 -8.24 3.75
N ASN A 122 4.34 -8.25 3.03
CA ASN A 122 3.89 -7.10 2.25
C ASN A 122 3.62 -5.88 3.13
N MET A 123 3.00 -6.06 4.31
CA MET A 123 2.74 -4.96 5.23
C MET A 123 4.02 -4.41 5.86
N THR A 124 4.94 -5.28 6.31
CA THR A 124 6.13 -4.83 7.04
C THR A 124 7.21 -4.28 6.12
N ASN A 125 7.35 -4.79 4.89
CA ASN A 125 8.47 -4.42 4.03
C ASN A 125 8.34 -3.02 3.41
N ILE A 126 7.15 -2.40 3.43
CA ILE A 126 6.96 -1.03 2.93
C ILE A 126 7.87 -0.03 3.65
N VAL A 127 8.30 -0.34 4.89
CA VAL A 127 9.15 0.55 5.68
C VAL A 127 10.52 0.80 5.04
N ARG A 128 11.00 -0.14 4.21
CA ARG A 128 12.26 -0.04 3.46
C ARG A 128 12.23 1.04 2.38
N PHE A 129 11.04 1.55 2.05
CA PHE A 129 10.81 2.50 0.96
C PHE A 129 10.38 3.89 1.45
N GLN A 130 10.34 4.16 2.76
CA GLN A 130 9.82 5.41 3.36
C GLN A 130 10.28 6.68 2.64
N ASP A 131 11.58 6.78 2.35
CA ASP A 131 12.21 7.97 1.79
C ASP A 131 12.19 8.00 0.26
N LYS A 132 11.65 6.94 -0.37
CA LYS A 132 11.68 6.71 -1.83
C LYS A 132 10.29 6.73 -2.45
N LEU A 133 9.30 6.13 -1.79
CA LEU A 133 7.97 5.89 -2.33
C LEU A 133 6.91 5.90 -1.21
N LYS A 134 5.88 6.72 -1.36
CA LYS A 134 4.72 6.71 -0.45
C LYS A 134 3.81 5.55 -0.82
N ILE A 135 3.74 4.54 0.04
CA ILE A 135 2.98 3.32 -0.21
C ILE A 135 1.76 3.28 0.69
N VAL A 136 0.60 3.00 0.10
CA VAL A 136 -0.65 2.71 0.82
C VAL A 136 -1.18 1.36 0.36
N ILE A 137 -1.28 0.41 1.29
CA ILE A 137 -1.95 -0.88 1.05
C ILE A 137 -3.42 -0.74 1.44
N LEU A 138 -4.31 -1.20 0.58
CA LEU A 138 -5.76 -1.12 0.72
C LEU A 138 -6.39 -2.49 0.50
N ASP A 139 -7.31 -2.84 1.39
CA ASP A 139 -8.34 -3.85 1.15
C ASP A 139 -9.70 -3.34 1.67
N ASP A 140 -10.73 -4.18 1.63
CA ASP A 140 -12.07 -3.79 2.03
C ASP A 140 -12.20 -3.43 3.52
N HIS A 141 -11.23 -3.85 4.34
CA HIS A 141 -11.26 -3.70 5.79
C HIS A 141 -10.12 -2.85 6.32
N SER A 142 -9.15 -2.46 5.50
CA SER A 142 -7.95 -1.82 6.01
C SER A 142 -7.29 -0.87 5.02
N LYS A 143 -6.77 0.22 5.58
CA LYS A 143 -5.82 1.11 4.95
C LYS A 143 -4.54 1.15 5.79
N ILE A 144 -3.44 0.73 5.19
CA ILE A 144 -2.17 0.51 5.86
C ILE A 144 -1.09 1.34 5.18
N PHE A 145 -0.37 2.15 5.96
CA PHE A 145 0.75 2.93 5.46
C PHE A 145 1.77 3.19 6.56
N GLN A 146 3.00 3.47 6.15
CA GLN A 146 4.07 3.83 7.08
C GLN A 146 3.90 5.26 7.58
N LEU A 147 4.13 5.48 8.87
CA LEU A 147 4.19 6.80 9.46
C LEU A 147 5.57 7.43 9.25
N PRO A 148 5.62 8.72 8.85
CA PRO A 148 6.83 9.51 9.03
C PRO A 148 7.08 9.77 10.53
N LYS A 149 8.27 10.29 10.86
CA LYS A 149 8.65 10.62 12.26
C LYS A 149 7.66 11.53 12.98
N ARG A 150 6.94 12.37 12.24
CA ARG A 150 5.85 13.22 12.73
C ARG A 150 4.68 13.17 11.75
N TYR A 151 3.54 12.72 12.23
CA TYR A 151 2.30 12.57 11.48
C TYR A 151 1.18 13.39 12.10
N GLU A 152 0.41 14.07 11.26
CA GLU A 152 -0.76 14.84 11.66
C GLU A 152 -1.87 14.67 10.62
N LYS A 153 -3.07 14.30 11.07
CA LYS A 153 -4.27 14.26 10.22
C LYS A 153 -5.52 14.49 11.07
N TRP A 154 -6.52 15.15 10.47
CA TRP A 154 -7.83 15.29 11.08
C TRP A 154 -8.62 13.99 10.99
N TYR A 155 -9.19 13.56 12.11
CA TYR A 155 -10.07 12.39 12.19
C TYR A 155 -11.37 12.75 12.92
N PRO A 156 -12.51 12.13 12.53
CA PRO A 156 -13.71 12.20 13.32
C PRO A 156 -13.54 11.38 14.61
N LYS A 157 -14.26 11.75 15.66
CA LYS A 157 -14.31 11.03 16.92
C LYS A 157 -14.69 9.55 16.69
N GLY A 158 -14.00 8.66 17.37
CA GLY A 158 -14.22 7.22 17.29
C GLY A 158 -13.66 6.58 16.02
N PHE A 159 -12.95 7.32 15.16
CA PHE A 159 -12.33 6.72 13.98
C PHE A 159 -11.25 5.71 14.40
N PRO A 160 -11.26 4.47 13.87
CA PRO A 160 -10.34 3.42 14.29
C PRO A 160 -8.92 3.69 13.77
N ILE A 161 -7.95 3.64 14.69
CA ILE A 161 -6.54 3.88 14.42
C ILE A 161 -5.73 2.83 15.17
N SER A 162 -4.90 2.08 14.45
CA SER A 162 -3.92 1.17 15.05
C SER A 162 -2.52 1.62 14.70
N ILE A 163 -1.62 1.61 15.69
CA ILE A 163 -0.20 1.94 15.52
C ILE A 163 0.62 0.67 15.76
N ILE A 164 1.25 0.14 14.72
CA ILE A 164 1.93 -1.15 14.73
C ILE A 164 3.44 -0.95 14.51
N PRO A 165 4.31 -1.35 15.46
CA PRO A 165 5.76 -1.30 15.26
C PRO A 165 6.22 -2.36 14.27
N VAL A 166 7.17 -2.02 13.40
CA VAL A 166 7.99 -2.99 12.68
C VAL A 166 9.27 -3.18 13.47
N GLY A 167 9.38 -4.27 14.21
CA GLY A 167 10.44 -4.49 15.20
C GLY A 167 10.17 -3.75 16.50
N THR A 168 11.09 -2.86 16.91
CA THR A 168 10.99 -2.04 18.13
C THR A 168 11.05 -0.56 17.77
N VAL A 169 10.16 0.22 18.36
CA VAL A 169 10.04 1.66 18.13
C VAL A 169 10.05 2.37 19.48
N HIS A 170 10.90 3.40 19.59
CA HIS A 170 11.11 4.14 20.82
C HIS A 170 10.64 5.59 20.73
N GLY A 171 10.26 6.13 21.89
CA GLY A 171 9.92 7.53 22.08
C GLY A 171 8.64 7.93 21.36
N ILE A 172 7.63 7.07 21.39
CA ILE A 172 6.35 7.29 20.72
C ILE A 172 5.49 8.20 21.59
N THR A 173 5.02 9.29 21.01
CA THR A 173 4.08 10.21 21.66
C THR A 173 2.88 10.43 20.76
N SER A 174 1.68 10.47 21.33
CA SER A 174 0.46 10.74 20.57
C SER A 174 -0.46 11.74 21.27
N THR A 175 -1.32 12.37 20.48
CA THR A 175 -2.39 13.26 20.94
C THR A 175 -3.72 12.89 20.29
N ASN A 176 -4.82 13.20 20.97
CA ASN A 176 -6.18 12.96 20.51
C ASN A 176 -6.49 11.48 20.17
N LEU A 177 -5.89 10.55 20.91
CA LEU A 177 -6.24 9.13 20.89
C LEU A 177 -6.85 8.71 22.23
N ASP A 178 -7.74 7.72 22.23
CA ASP A 178 -8.34 7.18 23.47
C ASP A 178 -7.27 6.57 24.38
N TYR A 179 -6.31 5.84 23.79
CA TYR A 179 -5.13 5.33 24.48
C TYR A 179 -3.91 6.15 24.06
N LEU A 180 -3.59 7.19 24.85
CA LEU A 180 -2.44 8.06 24.60
C LEU A 180 -1.11 7.32 24.85
N LEU A 181 -0.10 7.70 24.08
CA LEU A 181 1.29 7.28 24.27
C LEU A 181 2.11 8.49 24.72
N HIS A 182 2.94 8.31 25.74
CA HIS A 182 3.79 9.37 26.28
C HIS A 182 5.26 8.91 26.40
N ASP A 183 6.07 9.18 25.37
CA ASP A 183 7.47 8.76 25.24
C ASP A 183 7.67 7.25 25.42
N GLU A 184 6.76 6.47 24.85
CA GLU A 184 6.68 5.03 25.09
C GLU A 184 7.43 4.19 24.06
N THR A 185 7.65 2.92 24.38
CA THR A 185 8.20 1.93 23.46
C THR A 185 7.13 0.90 23.08
N LEU A 186 7.05 0.58 21.79
CA LEU A 186 6.26 -0.52 21.26
C LEU A 186 7.19 -1.55 20.61
N THR A 187 6.90 -2.84 20.81
CA THR A 187 7.68 -3.96 20.27
C THR A 187 6.73 -4.98 19.67
N MET A 188 6.90 -5.29 18.39
CA MET A 188 6.09 -6.28 17.67
C MET A 188 6.08 -7.62 18.40
N GLY A 189 4.89 -8.20 18.59
CA GLY A 189 4.70 -9.46 19.32
C GLY A 189 4.61 -9.34 20.84
N TYR A 190 4.94 -8.19 21.43
CA TYR A 190 4.91 -7.98 22.89
C TYR A 190 3.98 -6.84 23.30
N ARG A 191 4.04 -5.71 22.59
CA ARG A 191 3.26 -4.51 22.88
C ARG A 191 2.98 -3.73 21.61
N THR A 192 1.71 -3.62 21.26
CA THR A 192 1.20 -2.88 20.09
C THR A 192 0.32 -1.72 20.53
N GLY A 193 0.08 -0.77 19.63
CA GLY A 193 -0.92 0.30 19.77
C GLY A 193 -2.18 0.00 18.97
N SER A 194 -2.59 -1.27 18.90
CA SER A 194 -3.74 -1.73 18.12
C SER A 194 -5.08 -1.37 18.77
N SER A 195 -6.13 -1.24 17.96
CA SER A 195 -7.51 -1.00 18.40
C SER A 195 -7.70 0.31 19.20
N ASN A 196 -6.97 1.35 18.82
CA ASN A 196 -7.15 2.70 19.34
C ASN A 196 -8.18 3.46 18.49
N HIS A 197 -8.64 4.62 18.98
CA HIS A 197 -9.57 5.47 18.25
C HIS A 197 -9.23 6.94 18.47
N ALA A 198 -9.63 7.80 17.53
CA ALA A 198 -9.58 9.24 17.73
C ALA A 198 -10.52 9.65 18.88
N ALA A 199 -9.98 10.31 19.91
CA ALA A 199 -10.75 10.61 21.13
C ALA A 199 -11.85 11.66 20.91
N GLN A 200 -11.58 12.65 20.06
CA GLN A 200 -12.51 13.70 19.66
C GLN A 200 -12.32 14.04 18.17
N ASP A 201 -13.30 14.75 17.60
CA ASP A 201 -13.15 15.38 16.29
C ASP A 201 -11.96 16.33 16.32
N GLY A 202 -10.93 16.07 15.51
CA GLY A 202 -9.73 16.90 15.56
C GLY A 202 -8.48 16.28 14.94
N ILE A 203 -7.38 17.02 15.05
CA ILE A 203 -6.06 16.54 14.64
C ILE A 203 -5.58 15.47 15.63
N VAL A 204 -5.27 14.29 15.09
CA VAL A 204 -4.44 13.27 15.75
C VAL A 204 -3.00 13.55 15.36
N THR A 205 -2.12 13.66 16.35
CA THR A 205 -0.66 13.75 16.14
C THR A 205 0.00 12.48 16.65
N ILE A 206 0.92 11.92 15.88
CA ILE A 206 1.75 10.77 16.28
C ILE A 206 3.20 11.10 15.92
N GLU A 207 4.10 10.97 16.89
CA GLU A 207 5.53 11.18 16.74
C GLU A 207 6.30 9.97 17.27
N HIS A 208 7.45 9.65 16.67
CA HIS A 208 8.38 8.64 17.19
C HIS A 208 9.83 9.02 16.88
N LYS A 209 10.75 8.64 17.77
CA LYS A 209 12.18 8.98 17.65
C LYS A 209 12.91 7.93 16.81
N GLU A 210 12.77 6.66 17.16
CA GLU A 210 13.54 5.56 16.58
C GLU A 210 12.63 4.41 16.12
N GLY A 211 13.11 3.61 15.16
CA GLY A 211 12.33 2.54 14.53
C GLY A 211 11.27 3.03 13.54
N ASP A 212 10.51 2.07 13.00
CA ASP A 212 9.49 2.25 11.97
C ASP A 212 8.09 1.88 12.47
N LEU A 213 7.12 2.73 12.15
CA LEU A 213 5.71 2.55 12.55
C LEU A 213 4.80 2.46 11.33
N LEU A 214 3.84 1.54 11.40
CA LEU A 214 2.69 1.52 10.51
C LEU A 214 1.50 2.16 11.22
N LEU A 215 0.71 2.93 10.48
CA LEU A 215 -0.66 3.26 10.86
C LEU A 215 -1.60 2.40 10.04
N MET A 216 -2.55 1.77 10.73
CA MET A 216 -3.61 0.99 10.11
C MET A 216 -4.96 1.58 10.52
N GLU A 217 -5.72 2.01 9.53
CA GLU A 217 -7.14 2.38 9.66
C GLU A 217 -7.92 1.11 9.32
N CYS A 218 -8.47 0.40 10.32
CA CYS A 218 -9.16 -0.88 10.14
C CYS A 218 -10.65 -0.75 10.42
N PHE A 219 -11.49 -1.28 9.52
CA PHE A 219 -12.94 -1.17 9.53
C PHE A 219 -13.58 -2.55 9.63
N ASP A 220 -14.61 -2.67 10.47
CA ASP A 220 -15.40 -3.89 10.64
C ASP A 220 -16.54 -3.98 9.61
#